data_AF-A0A401GSH9-F1
#
_entry.id   AF-A0A401GSH9-F1
#
_cell.length_a   1.000
_cell.length_b   1.000
_cell.length_c   1.000
_cell.angle_alpha   90.00
_cell.angle_beta   90.00
_cell.angle_gamma   90.00
#
_symmetry.space_group_name_H-M   'P 1'
#
loop_
_entity.id
_entity.type
_entity.pdbx_description
1 polymer ?
#
loop_
_entity_poly.entity_id
_entity_poly.type
_entity_poly.pdbx_seq_one_letter_code
_entity_poly.pdbx_strand_id
1 'polypeptide(L)'
;MRRCSAALIFRGSTTSRRRISRCVCGCSCVGTEQTLTGTGMGICVVIGFPHRNSTTTVKVFEATEAMDALQAFVRAGGEIGGPGLVETDMVVNIGKVLAGEWGYVEHEIAAIDTAAVALAWLSRPITT
;
A
#
# COMPACT_ATOMS: atom_id res chain seq x y z
N MET A 1 -3.59 28.19 13.06
CA MET A 1 -4.35 27.80 11.85
C MET A 1 -3.42 27.08 10.88
N ARG A 2 -3.40 25.74 10.89
CA ARG A 2 -2.62 24.94 9.93
C ARG A 2 -3.55 24.51 8.81
N ARG A 3 -3.11 24.76 7.57
CA ARG A 3 -3.84 24.53 6.34
C ARG A 3 -4.18 23.05 6.20
N CYS A 4 -5.46 22.74 6.02
CA CYS A 4 -5.93 21.47 5.48
C CYS A 4 -5.40 21.30 4.05
N SER A 5 -4.57 20.29 3.83
CA SER A 5 -4.41 19.67 2.52
C SER A 5 -4.79 18.20 2.67
N ALA A 6 -5.92 17.86 2.08
CA ALA A 6 -6.56 16.57 2.21
C ALA A 6 -5.84 15.48 1.40
N ALA A 7 -4.88 14.83 2.05
CA ALA A 7 -4.39 13.50 1.75
C ALA A 7 -3.84 12.91 3.05
N LEU A 8 -4.71 12.28 3.84
CA LEU A 8 -4.27 11.55 5.03
C LEU A 8 -3.71 10.20 4.56
N ILE A 9 -2.44 10.21 4.15
CA ILE A 9 -1.68 9.02 3.75
C ILE A 9 -1.24 8.31 5.03
N PHE A 10 -1.82 7.15 5.33
CA PHE A 10 -1.40 6.31 6.44
C PHE A 10 -0.24 5.42 5.99
N ARG A 11 0.94 5.54 6.63
CA ARG A 11 2.12 4.71 6.37
C ARG A 11 2.21 3.57 7.38
N GLY A 12 1.85 2.35 6.99
CA GLY A 12 2.11 1.16 7.81
C GLY A 12 3.52 0.60 7.55
N SER A 13 4.46 0.71 8.53
CA SER A 13 5.54 -0.27 8.82
C SER A 13 6.68 0.27 9.71
N THR A 14 7.31 -0.65 10.45
CA THR A 14 8.01 -0.49 11.74
C THR A 14 9.53 -0.18 11.75
N THR A 15 10.19 0.23 10.64
CA THR A 15 11.68 0.32 10.65
C THR A 15 12.27 1.64 10.12
N SER A 16 13.20 2.23 10.88
CA SER A 16 13.68 3.62 10.84
C SER A 16 14.89 3.91 9.93
N ARG A 17 14.88 3.54 8.64
CA ARG A 17 15.86 4.04 7.65
C ARG A 17 15.19 4.81 6.53
N ARG A 18 15.90 5.75 5.91
CA ARG A 18 15.46 6.63 4.81
C ARG A 18 14.89 5.76 3.68
N ARG A 19 13.57 5.61 3.62
CA ARG A 19 12.88 4.73 2.67
C ARG A 19 12.42 5.54 1.46
N ILE A 20 12.91 5.16 0.29
CA ILE A 20 12.52 5.72 -0.99
C ILE A 20 11.72 4.62 -1.71
N SER A 21 10.44 4.90 -1.96
CA SER A 21 9.54 4.01 -2.69
C SER A 21 9.01 4.71 -3.94
N ARG A 22 8.77 3.93 -5.00
CA ARG A 22 8.08 4.41 -6.20
C ARG A 22 6.58 4.14 -6.04
N CYS A 23 5.80 5.19 -5.84
CA CYS A 23 4.34 5.09 -5.79
C CYS A 23 3.77 4.89 -7.20
N VAL A 24 2.96 3.84 -7.38
CA VAL A 24 2.26 3.49 -8.62
C VAL A 24 0.79 3.19 -8.36
N CYS A 25 -0.02 3.29 -9.41
CA CYS A 25 -1.41 2.85 -9.36
C CYS A 25 -1.46 1.33 -9.19
N GLY A 26 -2.49 0.80 -8.51
CA GLY A 26 -2.71 -0.63 -8.34
C GLY A 26 -2.62 -1.44 -9.64
N CYS A 27 -3.20 -0.96 -10.73
CA CYS A 27 -3.11 -1.65 -12.03
C CYS A 27 -1.73 -1.60 -12.70
N SER A 28 -0.85 -0.70 -12.26
CA SER A 28 0.50 -0.49 -12.83
C SER A 28 1.60 -1.10 -11.96
N CYS A 29 1.25 -1.84 -10.90
CA CYS A 29 2.27 -2.58 -10.14
C CYS A 29 2.99 -3.56 -11.07
N VAL A 30 2.22 -4.35 -11.82
CA VAL A 30 2.73 -5.36 -12.79
C VAL A 30 3.65 -4.72 -13.84
N GLY A 31 4.94 -5.05 -13.76
CA GLY A 31 5.99 -4.58 -14.67
C GLY A 31 6.85 -3.47 -14.07
N THR A 32 6.35 -2.75 -13.06
CA THR A 32 7.16 -1.79 -12.31
C THR A 32 8.20 -2.53 -11.48
N GLU A 33 7.91 -3.73 -10.99
CA GLU A 33 8.84 -4.50 -10.15
C GLU A 33 10.14 -4.81 -10.89
N GLN A 34 10.05 -5.22 -12.16
CA GLN A 34 11.21 -5.51 -13.02
C GLN A 34 12.12 -4.29 -13.21
N THR A 35 11.52 -3.11 -13.30
CA THR A 35 12.26 -1.85 -13.49
C THR A 35 12.96 -1.40 -12.21
N LEU A 36 12.48 -1.85 -11.04
CA LEU A 36 13.02 -1.47 -9.73
C LEU A 36 14.05 -2.48 -9.20
N THR A 37 14.18 -3.67 -9.80
CA THR A 37 15.21 -4.66 -9.43
C THR A 37 16.61 -4.04 -9.45
N GLY A 38 17.38 -4.23 -8.38
CA GLY A 38 18.75 -3.71 -8.26
C GLY A 38 18.89 -2.22 -7.96
N THR A 39 17.80 -1.44 -7.95
CA THR A 39 17.84 0.00 -7.62
C THR A 39 17.89 0.29 -6.11
N GLY A 40 17.51 -0.69 -5.28
CA GLY A 40 17.34 -0.52 -3.84
C GLY A 40 16.08 0.28 -3.43
N MET A 41 15.22 0.65 -4.39
CA MET A 41 13.96 1.36 -4.13
C MET A 41 12.80 0.38 -3.96
N GLY A 42 11.98 0.59 -2.92
CA GLY A 42 10.77 -0.19 -2.70
C GLY A 42 9.63 0.20 -3.64
N ILE A 43 8.53 -0.55 -3.58
CA ILE A 43 7.30 -0.26 -4.31
C ILE A 43 6.23 0.27 -3.35
N CYS A 44 5.48 1.26 -3.81
CA CYS A 44 4.30 1.75 -3.09
C CYS A 44 3.09 1.66 -4.02
N VAL A 45 1.99 1.12 -3.51
CA VAL A 45 0.73 1.01 -4.26
C VAL A 45 -0.29 1.97 -3.68
N VAL A 46 -0.90 2.78 -4.54
CA VAL A 46 -1.94 3.73 -4.14
C VAL A 46 -3.32 3.10 -4.28
N ILE A 47 -4.14 3.19 -3.23
CA ILE A 47 -5.48 2.57 -3.14
C ILE A 47 -6.57 3.65 -3.00
N GLY A 48 -7.66 3.54 -3.77
CA GLY A 48 -8.82 4.45 -3.69
C GLY A 48 -8.58 5.84 -4.28
N PHE A 49 -7.54 5.99 -5.11
CA PHE A 49 -7.17 7.25 -5.75
C PHE A 49 -7.80 7.41 -7.15
N PRO A 50 -8.19 8.63 -7.59
CA PRO A 50 -8.18 9.90 -6.87
C PRO A 50 -9.49 10.25 -6.18
N HIS A 51 -10.58 9.53 -6.46
CA HIS A 51 -11.94 10.03 -6.23
C HIS A 51 -12.40 10.07 -4.76
N ARG A 52 -11.62 9.53 -3.82
CA ARG A 52 -11.83 9.61 -2.34
C ARG A 52 -13.21 9.17 -1.84
N ASN A 53 -13.99 8.46 -2.65
CA ASN A 53 -15.33 7.99 -2.31
C ASN A 53 -15.61 6.56 -2.81
N SER A 54 -14.56 5.80 -3.13
CA SER A 54 -14.69 4.37 -3.39
C SER A 54 -15.18 3.66 -2.12
N THR A 55 -15.96 2.61 -2.28
CA THR A 55 -16.41 1.79 -1.15
C THR A 55 -15.23 1.05 -0.53
N THR A 56 -15.36 0.69 0.76
CA THR A 56 -14.37 -0.14 1.45
C THR A 56 -14.11 -1.45 0.72
N THR A 57 -15.16 -2.08 0.16
CA THR A 57 -15.03 -3.33 -0.61
C THR A 57 -14.15 -3.18 -1.85
N VAL A 58 -14.30 -2.07 -2.58
CA VAL A 58 -13.47 -1.79 -3.77
C VAL A 58 -12.02 -1.53 -3.35
N LYS A 59 -11.80 -0.76 -2.29
CA LYS A 59 -10.44 -0.50 -1.79
C LYS A 59 -9.73 -1.76 -1.29
N VAL A 60 -10.47 -2.65 -0.61
CA VAL A 60 -9.95 -3.96 -0.20
C VAL A 60 -9.60 -4.80 -1.42
N PHE A 61 -10.47 -4.84 -2.43
CA PHE A 61 -10.19 -5.55 -3.68
C PHE A 61 -8.94 -5.00 -4.39
N GLU A 62 -8.81 -3.68 -4.54
CA GLU A 62 -7.61 -3.05 -5.12
C GLU A 62 -6.33 -3.42 -4.35
N ALA A 63 -6.39 -3.46 -3.01
CA ALA A 63 -5.26 -3.84 -2.18
C ALA A 63 -4.90 -5.33 -2.35
N THR A 64 -5.90 -6.21 -2.32
CA THR A 64 -5.73 -7.66 -2.53
C THR A 64 -5.10 -7.95 -3.89
N GLU A 65 -5.67 -7.41 -4.98
CA GLU A 65 -5.16 -7.65 -6.33
C GLU A 65 -3.71 -7.17 -6.50
N ALA A 66 -3.37 -6.00 -5.94
CA ALA A 66 -2.02 -5.48 -6.00
C ALA A 66 -1.02 -6.36 -5.24
N MET A 67 -1.41 -6.86 -4.06
CA MET A 67 -0.53 -7.76 -3.30
C MET A 67 -0.42 -9.14 -3.96
N ASP A 68 -1.50 -9.67 -4.54
CA ASP A 68 -1.47 -10.94 -5.27
C ASP A 68 -0.55 -10.86 -6.50
N ALA A 69 -0.60 -9.76 -7.24
CA ALA A 69 0.31 -9.49 -8.35
C ALA A 69 1.78 -9.45 -7.90
N LEU A 70 2.08 -8.72 -6.82
CA LEU A 70 3.43 -8.66 -6.25
C LEU A 70 3.89 -10.02 -5.75
N GLN A 71 3.01 -10.78 -5.12
CA GLN A 71 3.31 -12.11 -4.63
C GLN A 71 3.57 -13.10 -5.77
N ALA A 72 2.84 -13.00 -6.88
CA ALA A 72 3.10 -13.79 -8.08
C ALA A 72 4.49 -13.46 -8.68
N PHE A 73 4.87 -12.17 -8.72
CA PHE A 73 6.19 -11.75 -9.18
C PHE A 73 7.31 -12.31 -8.29
N VAL A 74 7.17 -12.21 -6.96
CA VAL A 74 8.15 -12.75 -6.00
C VAL A 74 8.27 -14.26 -6.12
N ARG A 75 7.14 -14.98 -6.27
CA ARG A 75 7.13 -16.44 -6.47
C ARG A 75 7.77 -16.88 -7.78
N ALA A 76 7.72 -16.05 -8.82
CA ALA A 76 8.41 -16.27 -10.08
C ALA A 76 9.93 -16.05 -9.99
N GLY A 77 10.47 -15.74 -8.81
CA GLY A 77 11.88 -15.44 -8.59
C GLY A 77 12.24 -13.98 -8.78
N GLY A 78 11.25 -13.10 -8.94
CA GLY A 78 11.45 -11.66 -8.97
C GLY A 78 11.88 -11.12 -7.61
N GLU A 79 12.81 -10.17 -7.61
CA GLU A 79 13.22 -9.46 -6.41
C GLU A 79 12.64 -8.05 -6.44
N ILE A 80 11.86 -7.68 -5.43
CA ILE A 80 11.43 -6.29 -5.27
C ILE A 80 12.64 -5.49 -4.80
N GLY A 81 12.88 -4.33 -5.42
CA GLY A 81 14.02 -3.46 -5.11
C GLY A 81 14.09 -3.08 -3.63
N GLY A 82 15.23 -3.37 -3.00
CA GLY A 82 15.43 -3.15 -1.57
C GLY A 82 14.80 -4.22 -0.67
N PRO A 83 15.07 -4.21 0.65
CA PRO A 83 14.62 -5.27 1.56
C PRO A 83 13.09 -5.29 1.69
N GLY A 84 12.40 -6.04 0.83
CA GLY A 84 10.99 -6.42 0.97
C GLY A 84 10.02 -5.26 1.19
N LEU A 85 10.34 -4.07 0.69
CA LEU A 85 9.58 -2.86 1.03
C LEU A 85 8.42 -2.67 0.06
N VAL A 86 7.28 -3.26 0.41
CA VAL A 86 5.97 -2.95 -0.18
C VAL A 86 5.23 -2.01 0.77
N GLU A 87 4.86 -0.83 0.27
CA GLU A 87 4.05 0.15 1.00
C GLU A 87 2.67 0.28 0.34
N THR A 88 1.65 0.60 1.14
CA THR A 88 0.29 0.85 0.65
C THR A 88 -0.13 2.26 1.07
N ASP A 89 -0.39 3.13 0.08
CA ASP A 89 -0.86 4.50 0.29
C ASP A 89 -2.36 4.55 -0.03
N MET A 90 -3.20 4.33 0.99
CA MET A 90 -4.65 4.42 0.80
C MET A 90 -5.16 5.86 0.90
N VAL A 91 -6.23 6.15 0.16
CA VAL A 91 -6.98 7.40 0.29
C VAL A 91 -8.26 7.16 1.09
N VAL A 92 -8.33 7.73 2.29
CA VAL A 92 -9.51 7.65 3.17
C VAL A 92 -10.73 8.33 2.56
N ASN A 93 -11.92 7.88 2.94
CA ASN A 93 -13.15 8.58 2.58
C ASN A 93 -13.21 9.96 3.25
N ILE A 94 -12.99 11.03 2.47
CA ILE A 94 -12.93 12.39 2.99
C ILE A 94 -14.29 12.87 3.50
N GLY A 95 -15.40 12.42 2.90
CA GLY A 95 -16.74 12.76 3.37
C GLY A 95 -16.97 12.25 4.79
N LYS A 96 -16.50 11.03 5.08
CA LYS A 96 -16.58 10.41 6.41
C LYS A 96 -15.68 11.09 7.43
N VAL A 97 -14.48 11.51 7.02
CA VAL A 97 -13.59 12.33 7.85
C VAL A 97 -14.24 13.67 8.19
N LEU A 98 -14.80 14.38 7.19
CA LEU A 98 -15.45 15.68 7.40
C LEU A 98 -16.74 15.56 8.23
N ALA A 99 -17.44 14.43 8.17
CA ALA A 99 -18.59 14.12 9.01
C ALA A 99 -18.23 13.67 10.44
N GLY A 100 -16.93 13.50 10.75
CA GLY A 100 -16.48 13.02 12.06
C GLY A 100 -16.75 11.53 12.32
N GLU A 101 -17.05 10.75 11.28
CA GLU A 101 -17.31 9.31 11.36
C GLU A 101 -16.01 8.51 11.48
N TRP A 102 -15.23 8.74 12.54
CA TRP A 102 -13.90 8.12 12.72
C TRP A 102 -13.94 6.60 12.81
N GLY A 103 -14.99 6.02 13.43
CA GLY A 103 -15.14 4.57 13.50
C GLY A 103 -15.26 3.90 12.12
N TYR A 104 -15.89 4.58 11.14
CA TYR A 104 -15.91 4.10 9.76
C TYR A 104 -14.51 4.14 9.14
N VAL A 105 -13.78 5.25 9.34
CA VAL A 105 -12.44 5.45 8.79
C VAL A 105 -11.45 4.44 9.37
N GLU A 106 -11.49 4.21 10.68
CA GLU A 106 -10.66 3.21 11.35
C GLU A 106 -10.97 1.80 10.86
N HIS A 107 -12.25 1.44 10.72
CA HIS A 107 -12.64 0.14 10.19
C HIS A 107 -12.19 -0.04 8.73
N GLU A 108 -12.32 1.00 7.91
CA GLU A 108 -11.83 1.00 6.52
C GLU A 108 -10.31 0.78 6.46
N ILE A 109 -9.54 1.52 7.26
CA ILE A 109 -8.08 1.38 7.33
C ILE A 109 -7.70 -0.05 7.78
N ALA A 110 -8.35 -0.57 8.83
CA ALA A 110 -8.05 -1.89 9.36
C ALA A 110 -8.37 -3.01 8.35
N ALA A 111 -9.46 -2.88 7.58
CA ALA A 111 -9.79 -3.85 6.53
C ALA A 111 -8.75 -3.87 5.41
N ILE A 112 -8.27 -2.70 4.99
CA ILE A 112 -7.24 -2.57 3.95
C ILE A 112 -5.88 -3.06 4.45
N ASP A 113 -5.49 -2.71 5.69
CA ASP A 113 -4.26 -3.18 6.32
C ASP A 113 -4.25 -4.71 6.45
N THR A 114 -5.37 -5.31 6.85
CA THR A 114 -5.52 -6.77 6.91
C THR A 114 -5.30 -7.42 5.54
N ALA A 115 -5.89 -6.86 4.48
CA ALA A 115 -5.70 -7.35 3.12
C ALA A 115 -4.24 -7.21 2.64
N ALA A 116 -3.59 -6.09 2.98
CA ALA A 116 -2.20 -5.84 2.60
C ALA A 116 -1.20 -6.76 3.34
N VAL A 117 -1.35 -6.91 4.66
CA VAL A 117 -0.42 -7.67 5.50
C VAL A 117 -0.55 -9.18 5.29
N ALA A 118 -1.77 -9.69 5.08
CA ALA A 118 -1.99 -11.12 4.85
C ALA A 118 -1.21 -11.68 3.64
N LEU A 119 -0.91 -10.81 2.68
CA LEU A 119 -0.31 -11.19 1.40
C LEU A 119 1.17 -10.80 1.28
N ALA A 120 1.64 -9.79 2.03
CA ALA A 120 2.96 -9.18 1.82
C ALA A 120 4.17 -9.86 2.52
N TRP A 121 4.00 -10.79 3.48
CA TRP A 121 5.09 -11.17 4.40
C TRP A 121 5.40 -12.67 4.57
N LEU A 122 5.00 -13.55 3.64
CA LEU A 122 5.19 -15.00 3.82
C LEU A 122 6.46 -15.62 3.21
N SER A 123 7.48 -14.84 2.84
CA SER A 123 8.74 -15.43 2.36
C SER A 123 9.97 -14.56 2.64
N ARG A 124 10.44 -14.58 3.90
CA ARG A 124 11.89 -14.70 4.22
C ARG A 124 12.09 -14.94 5.73
N PRO A 125 12.83 -15.98 6.15
CA PRO A 125 13.34 -16.03 7.52
C PRO A 125 14.26 -14.82 7.73
N ILE A 126 14.10 -14.14 8.86
CA ILE A 126 15.05 -13.15 9.35
C ILE A 126 16.34 -13.92 9.65
N THR A 127 17.25 -14.03 8.68
CA THR A 127 18.62 -14.42 8.96
C THR A 127 19.32 -13.22 9.59
N THR A 128 19.47 -13.28 10.91
CA THR A 128 20.53 -12.61 11.67
C THR A 128 21.90 -13.11 11.23
#